data_AF-A0A4Q9KYB2-F1
#
_entry.id   AF-A0A4Q9KYB2-F1
#
_cell.length_a   1.000
_cell.length_b   1.000
_cell.length_c   1.000
_cell.angle_alpha   90.00
_cell.angle_beta   90.00
_cell.angle_gamma   90.00
#
_symmetry.space_group_name_H-M   'P 1'
#
loop_
_entity.id
_entity.type
_entity.pdbx_description
1 polymer ?
#
loop_
_entity_poly.entity_id
_entity_poly.type
_entity_poly.pdbx_seq_one_letter_code
_entity_poly.pdbx_strand_id
1 'polypeptide(L)'
;MVRMGCGVLDLITYFTVGKDEVRSWKIRNKTLLPQAGGVIHTDFEKYFVAAEVFNYKDLHELGSEVEVRKKGKCYTKGKMYVVEDGDIIHFKFNAPKGGGGGKK
;
A
#
# COMPACT_ATOMS: atom_id res chain seq x y z
N MET A 1 -23.89 1.57 16.40
CA MET A 1 -24.18 1.97 15.00
C MET A 1 -23.71 3.40 14.79
N VAL A 2 -22.54 3.60 14.19
CA VAL A 2 -22.11 4.90 13.64
C VAL A 2 -21.60 4.63 12.23
N ARG A 3 -22.53 4.60 11.26
CA ARG A 3 -22.25 4.48 9.82
C ARG A 3 -23.17 5.45 9.08
N MET A 4 -23.16 6.72 9.46
CA MET A 4 -23.99 7.72 8.80
C MET A 4 -23.34 9.10 8.93
N GLY A 5 -22.48 9.44 7.97
CA GLY A 5 -21.78 10.71 7.96
C GLY A 5 -20.64 10.85 6.95
N CYS A 6 -20.27 9.80 6.22
CA CYS A 6 -19.08 9.82 5.35
C CYS A 6 -19.37 9.53 3.86
N GLY A 7 -20.58 9.84 3.38
CA GLY A 7 -20.92 9.73 1.95
C GLY A 7 -20.54 10.95 1.11
N VAL A 8 -20.03 12.02 1.72
CA VAL A 8 -19.83 13.35 1.07
C VAL A 8 -18.36 13.67 0.84
N LEU A 9 -17.48 12.84 1.38
CA LEU A 9 -16.04 13.03 1.28
C LEU A 9 -15.50 11.84 0.52
N ASP A 10 -15.17 12.03 -0.76
CA ASP A 10 -14.42 11.12 -1.63
C ASP A 10 -13.02 10.81 -1.04
N LEU A 11 -12.99 10.22 0.15
CA LEU A 11 -11.81 9.76 0.85
C LEU A 11 -11.83 8.25 0.84
N ILE A 12 -10.73 7.68 0.35
CA ILE A 12 -10.46 6.25 0.39
C ILE A 12 -9.42 5.99 1.48
N THR A 13 -9.48 4.81 2.08
CA THR A 13 -8.48 4.37 3.05
C THR A 13 -7.72 3.19 2.48
N TYR A 14 -6.40 3.31 2.41
CA TYR A 14 -5.52 2.19 2.05
C TYR A 14 -4.63 1.83 3.22
N PHE A 15 -4.06 0.65 3.17
CA PHE A 15 -3.18 0.15 4.22
C PHE A 15 -1.77 -0.02 3.69
N THR A 16 -0.79 0.26 4.53
CA THR A 16 0.60 -0.09 4.29
C THR A 16 1.04 -1.12 5.30
N VAL A 17 1.75 -2.14 4.82
CA VAL A 17 2.33 -3.16 5.69
C VAL A 17 3.84 -3.04 5.68
N GLY A 18 4.39 -2.80 6.87
CA GLY A 18 5.79 -3.00 7.20
C GLY A 18 6.00 -4.35 7.87
N LYS A 19 7.25 -4.69 8.14
CA LYS A 19 7.63 -6.00 8.70
C LYS A 19 6.98 -6.34 10.04
N ASP A 20 6.64 -5.30 10.83
CA ASP A 20 6.02 -5.42 12.16
C ASP A 20 4.89 -4.39 12.39
N GLU A 21 4.49 -3.63 11.37
CA GLU A 21 3.50 -2.55 11.53
C GLU A 21 2.53 -2.49 10.36
N VAL A 22 1.23 -2.46 10.65
CA VAL A 22 0.18 -2.13 9.69
C VAL A 22 -0.35 -0.73 10.02
N ARG A 23 -0.32 0.17 9.04
CA ARG A 23 -0.91 1.51 9.17
C ARG A 23 -1.94 1.77 8.08
N SER A 24 -3.03 2.43 8.48
CA SER A 24 -4.08 2.92 7.58
C SER A 24 -3.87 4.40 7.26
N TRP A 25 -3.94 4.75 5.99
CA TRP A 25 -3.77 6.11 5.49
C TRP A 25 -5.02 6.54 4.73
N LYS A 26 -5.49 7.75 5.00
CA LYS A 26 -6.66 8.34 4.34
C LYS A 26 -6.19 9.28 3.26
N ILE A 27 -6.60 9.04 2.02
CA ILE A 27 -6.27 9.84 0.84
C ILE A 27 -7.54 10.18 0.06
N ARG A 28 -7.44 11.15 -0.84
CA ARG A 28 -8.54 11.44 -1.76
C ARG A 28 -8.69 10.32 -2.78
N ASN A 29 -9.92 10.08 -3.20
CA ASN A 29 -10.23 9.26 -4.36
C ASN A 29 -9.43 9.76 -5.58
N LYS A 30 -8.96 8.84 -6.42
CA LYS A 30 -8.11 9.12 -7.60
C LYS A 30 -6.68 9.57 -7.30
N THR A 31 -6.17 9.34 -6.09
CA THR A 31 -4.74 9.60 -5.78
C THR A 31 -3.86 8.53 -6.42
N LEU A 32 -2.78 8.95 -7.05
CA LEU A 32 -1.79 8.06 -7.66
C LEU A 32 -0.91 7.38 -6.61
N LEU A 33 -0.41 6.18 -6.92
CA LEU A 33 0.54 5.43 -6.08
C LEU A 33 1.70 6.28 -5.50
N PRO A 34 2.49 7.03 -6.30
CA PRO A 34 3.59 7.84 -5.78
C PRO A 34 3.12 8.96 -4.85
N GLN A 35 1.95 9.55 -5.13
CA GLN A 35 1.35 10.59 -4.30
C GLN A 35 0.87 10.02 -2.97
N ALA A 36 0.29 8.81 -2.96
CA ALA A 36 -0.03 8.09 -1.74
C ALA A 36 1.24 7.77 -0.92
N GLY A 37 2.35 7.40 -1.57
CA GLY A 37 3.65 7.27 -0.91
C GLY A 37 4.14 8.59 -0.27
N GLY A 38 3.94 9.71 -0.96
CA GLY A 38 4.28 11.05 -0.47
C GLY A 38 3.55 11.46 0.82
N VAL A 39 2.33 10.93 1.05
CA VAL A 39 1.56 11.16 2.29
C VAL A 39 2.23 10.51 3.50
N ILE A 40 2.95 9.42 3.30
CA ILE A 40 3.72 8.73 4.35
C ILE A 40 4.99 9.52 4.65
N HIS A 41 5.75 9.86 3.60
CA HIS A 41 6.95 10.66 3.69
C HIS A 41 7.33 11.20 2.30
N THR A 42 7.80 12.44 2.23
CA THR A 42 8.14 13.12 0.97
C THR A 42 9.28 12.45 0.19
N ASP A 43 10.17 11.71 0.86
CA ASP A 43 11.22 10.90 0.22
C ASP A 43 10.68 9.70 -0.56
N PHE A 44 9.55 9.12 -0.14
CA PHE A 44 8.98 7.97 -0.84
C PHE A 44 8.51 8.33 -2.24
N GLU A 45 8.09 9.59 -2.45
CA GLU A 45 7.71 10.09 -3.77
C GLU A 45 8.92 10.20 -4.71
N LYS A 46 10.07 10.68 -4.19
CA LYS A 46 11.31 10.87 -4.97
C LYS A 46 11.98 9.55 -5.34
N TYR A 47 12.03 8.59 -4.42
CA TYR A 47 12.68 7.30 -4.62
C TYR A 47 11.72 6.17 -5.00
N PHE A 48 10.49 6.51 -5.39
CA PHE A 48 9.49 5.54 -5.81
C PHE A 48 9.93 4.78 -7.06
N VAL A 49 10.00 3.45 -6.95
CA VAL A 49 10.25 2.56 -8.10
C VAL A 49 8.98 1.84 -8.52
N ALA A 50 8.36 1.12 -7.59
CA ALA A 50 7.13 0.38 -7.80
C ALA A 50 6.43 0.15 -6.46
N ALA A 51 5.16 -0.27 -6.47
CA ALA A 51 4.56 -0.86 -5.28
C ALA A 51 3.87 -2.19 -5.61
N GLU A 52 3.88 -3.09 -4.64
CA GLU A 52 3.10 -4.32 -4.66
C GLU A 52 1.76 -4.03 -3.97
N VAL A 53 0.67 -4.14 -4.72
CA VAL A 53 -0.70 -3.99 -4.22
C VAL A 53 -1.29 -5.37 -3.99
N PHE A 54 -1.91 -5.54 -2.83
CA PHE A 54 -2.59 -6.75 -2.40
C PHE A 54 -4.04 -6.40 -2.10
N ASN A 55 -4.95 -7.27 -2.51
CA ASN A 55 -6.35 -7.11 -2.16
C ASN A 55 -6.60 -7.65 -0.75
N TYR A 56 -7.40 -6.94 0.04
CA TYR A 56 -7.79 -7.40 1.37
C TYR A 56 -8.43 -8.79 1.34
N LYS A 57 -9.22 -9.11 0.30
CA LYS A 57 -9.84 -10.43 0.15
C LYS A 57 -8.82 -11.55 0.08
N ASP A 58 -7.76 -11.37 -0.71
CA ASP A 58 -6.70 -12.36 -0.84
C ASP A 58 -5.92 -12.56 0.46
N LEU A 59 -5.72 -11.48 1.20
CA LEU A 59 -5.09 -11.52 2.52
C LEU A 59 -5.97 -12.23 3.55
N HIS A 60 -7.28 -11.99 3.52
CA HIS A 60 -8.25 -12.66 4.39
C HIS A 60 -8.36 -14.16 4.09
N GLU A 61 -8.33 -14.54 2.80
CA GLU A 61 -8.46 -15.94 2.36
C GLU A 61 -7.20 -16.77 2.67
N LEU A 62 -6.03 -16.12 2.71
CA LEU A 62 -4.73 -16.78 2.87
C LEU A 62 -4.16 -16.66 4.28
N GLY A 63 -4.66 -15.74 5.11
CA GLY A 63 -4.28 -15.58 6.52
C GLY A 63 -2.84 -15.08 6.76
N SER A 64 -1.96 -15.11 5.76
CA SER A 64 -0.56 -14.69 5.89
C SER A 64 -0.04 -14.00 4.63
N GLU A 65 0.56 -12.83 4.79
CA GLU A 65 1.17 -12.03 3.70
C GLU A 65 2.25 -12.81 2.93
N VAL A 66 2.98 -13.67 3.63
CA VAL A 66 4.01 -14.53 3.04
C VAL A 66 3.40 -15.51 2.05
N GLU A 67 2.22 -16.05 2.37
CA GLU A 67 1.51 -16.97 1.49
C GLU A 67 0.88 -16.26 0.30
N VAL A 68 0.34 -15.05 0.49
CA VAL A 68 -0.20 -14.22 -0.61
C VAL A 68 0.90 -13.90 -1.62
N ARG A 69 2.08 -13.51 -1.12
CA ARG A 69 3.25 -13.26 -1.94
C ARG A 69 3.76 -14.52 -2.64
N LYS A 70 3.78 -15.67 -1.93
CA LYS A 70 4.18 -16.96 -2.52
C LYS A 70 3.21 -17.47 -3.58
N LYS A 71 1.91 -17.23 -3.40
CA LYS A 71 0.85 -17.60 -4.36
C LYS A 71 0.78 -16.65 -5.56
N GLY A 72 1.64 -15.64 -5.64
CA GLY A 72 1.70 -14.74 -6.79
C GLY A 72 0.49 -13.81 -6.93
N LYS A 73 -0.34 -13.68 -5.89
CA LYS A 73 -1.46 -12.73 -5.85
C LYS A 73 -1.00 -11.29 -5.53
N CYS A 74 0.25 -10.97 -5.83
CA CYS A 74 0.85 -9.65 -5.66
C CYS A 74 0.79 -8.89 -6.98
N TYR A 75 0.05 -7.79 -7.02
CA TYR A 75 -0.02 -6.95 -8.22
C TYR A 75 1.07 -5.90 -8.15
N THR A 76 2.09 -6.02 -9.00
CA THR A 76 3.09 -4.96 -9.11
C THR A 76 2.51 -3.83 -9.96
N LYS A 77 2.33 -2.67 -9.33
CA LYS A 77 1.78 -1.47 -9.96
C LYS A 77 2.84 -0.37 -10.02
N GLY A 78 2.83 0.35 -11.13
CA GLY A 78 3.73 1.47 -11.37
C GLY A 78 3.11 2.82 -10.96
N LYS A 79 3.77 3.90 -11.37
CA LYS A 79 3.42 5.29 -11.01
C LYS A 79 2.02 5.74 -11.46
N MET A 80 1.45 5.08 -12.47
CA MET A 80 0.15 5.45 -13.07
C MET A 80 -1.04 4.75 -12.42
N TYR A 81 -0.83 3.89 -11.41
CA TYR A 81 -1.94 3.23 -10.73
C TYR A 81 -2.63 4.17 -9.76
N VAL A 82 -3.95 4.16 -9.82
CA VAL A 82 -4.84 4.86 -8.90
C VAL A 82 -5.14 3.93 -7.73
N VAL A 83 -4.85 4.39 -6.52
CA VAL A 83 -5.13 3.62 -5.30
C VAL A 83 -6.64 3.46 -5.14
N GLU A 84 -7.08 2.26 -4.78
CA GLU A 84 -8.48 1.98 -4.47
C GLU A 84 -8.70 1.81 -2.96
N ASP A 85 -9.95 1.91 -2.52
CA ASP A 85 -10.30 1.73 -1.11
C ASP A 85 -10.05 0.28 -0.66
N GLY A 86 -9.40 0.12 0.49
CA GLY A 86 -9.07 -1.18 1.05
C GLY A 86 -7.88 -1.87 0.39
N ASP A 87 -7.18 -1.22 -0.54
CA ASP A 87 -5.93 -1.74 -1.09
C ASP A 87 -4.83 -1.77 -0.02
N ILE A 88 -4.04 -2.83 -0.05
CA ILE A 88 -2.90 -3.02 0.83
C ILE A 88 -1.65 -2.84 -0.02
N ILE A 89 -0.91 -1.76 0.21
CA ILE A 89 0.18 -1.31 -0.64
C ILE A 89 1.50 -1.47 0.09
N HIS A 90 2.43 -2.17 -0.56
CA HIS A 90 3.80 -2.28 -0.14
C HIS A 90 4.71 -1.52 -1.10
N PHE A 91 5.23 -0.39 -0.64
CA PHE A 91 6.09 0.49 -1.43
C PHE A 91 7.51 -0.06 -1.56
N LYS A 92 7.99 -0.22 -2.79
CA LYS A 92 9.41 -0.48 -3.09
C LYS A 92 10.08 0.85 -3.45
N PHE A 93 10.85 1.37 -2.50
CA PHE A 93 11.74 2.51 -2.71
C PHE A 93 13.16 2.00 -2.99
N ASN A 94 13.88 2.71 -3.85
CA ASN A 94 15.30 2.44 -4.10
C ASN A 94 16.13 3.56 -3.47
N ALA A 95 16.38 3.44 -2.16
CA ALA A 95 17.37 4.25 -1.48
C ALA A 95 18.79 3.83 -1.94
N PRO A 96 19.76 4.76 -2.04
CA PRO A 96 21.15 4.39 -2.31
C PRO A 96 21.62 3.44 -1.20
N LYS A 97 21.93 2.20 -1.59
CA LYS A 97 22.27 1.08 -0.71
C LYS A 97 23.39 1.46 0.26
N GLY A 98 23.03 1.57 1.53
CA GLY A 98 23.90 1.34 2.68
C GLY A 98 23.21 0.39 3.65
N GLY A 99 23.40 -0.92 3.49
CA GLY A 99 23.18 -1.92 4.53
C GLY A 99 21.78 -2.51 4.71
N GLY A 100 21.67 -3.85 4.52
CA GLY A 100 21.07 -4.73 5.53
C GLY A 100 19.57 -5.08 5.46
N GLY A 101 19.29 -6.34 5.10
CA GLY A 101 18.25 -7.17 5.72
C GLY A 101 16.83 -7.04 5.14
N GLY A 102 16.11 -8.11 4.79
CA GLY A 102 16.40 -9.53 4.87
C GLY A 102 15.17 -10.28 4.35
N LYS A 103 15.40 -11.13 3.32
CA LYS A 103 14.64 -12.36 3.16
C LYS A 103 15.04 -13.27 4.33
N LYS A 104 14.11 -13.62 5.20
CA LYS A 104 14.05 -14.90 5.89
C LYS A 104 12.59 -15.32 5.89
#